data_AF-A0A318CRR1-F1
#
_entry.id   AF-A0A318CRR1-F1
#
_cell.length_a   1.000
_cell.length_b   1.000
_cell.length_c   1.000
_cell.angle_alpha   90.00
_cell.angle_beta   90.00
_cell.angle_gamma   90.00
#
_symmetry.space_group_name_H-M   'P 1'
#
loop_
_entity.id
_entity.type
_entity.pdbx_description
1 polymer ?
#
loop_
_entity_poly.entity_id
_entity_poly.type
_entity_poly.pdbx_seq_one_letter_code
_entity_poly.pdbx_strand_id
1 'polypeptide(L)'
;MSGIKNNSPFHCPRLLALFQKRIDGDDALLHLADLRFKEAGLGTEFYAVTPVELDRLLKFRPKPEIPAVAHLRRDINLFEEQGRNLVMDFALKFKDRIFGMVIHDQVEITTRFDDYVAVLQEIESRLKKVPGSPYLFVEYAAGLEPDFFIEILKAIQDLEHVSACIDIGHIGIWQVRSAYSRNHPGKDVCAITPNDPELPEVITDVQKAVDSGLDAVLHVIQALGRLEKPLHFHLHDGHPLSTISPFGVSDHLSFLVEIPIPFEYKDRRSLDPMFGPSGLSRIVTESLKLLGPNRVSFTLEIHPTEGRLSLANADYLFNHWRDKTNAERMNYWLSILAQNHKLLIEVCKKADQQVQRKK
;
A
#
# COMPACT_ATOMS: atom_id res chain seq x y z
N MET A 1 -31.53 23.50 3.79
CA MET A 1 -31.84 22.79 5.06
C MET A 1 -32.38 21.41 4.74
N SER A 2 -31.61 20.36 5.03
CA SER A 2 -32.06 19.03 5.46
C SER A 2 -30.79 18.21 5.68
N GLY A 3 -30.15 18.45 6.83
CA GLY A 3 -28.99 17.69 7.26
C GLY A 3 -29.39 16.25 7.53
N ILE A 4 -28.88 15.34 6.73
CA ILE A 4 -28.79 13.94 7.14
C ILE A 4 -27.68 13.92 8.20
N LYS A 5 -28.08 13.93 9.48
CA LYS A 5 -27.17 13.61 10.57
C LYS A 5 -26.72 12.17 10.38
N ASN A 6 -25.51 12.01 9.85
CA ASN A 6 -24.86 10.72 9.75
C ASN A 6 -24.44 10.33 11.17
N ASN A 7 -25.30 9.61 11.88
CA ASN A 7 -25.11 9.16 13.27
C ASN A 7 -24.08 7.99 13.37
N SER A 8 -22.98 8.04 12.63
CA SER A 8 -21.82 7.20 12.91
C SER A 8 -20.79 8.04 13.65
N PRO A 9 -20.57 7.83 14.97
CA PRO A 9 -19.57 8.59 15.73
C PRO A 9 -18.12 8.26 15.33
N PHE A 10 -17.92 7.27 14.45
CA PHE A 10 -16.61 6.81 14.02
C PHE A 10 -16.09 7.63 12.83
N HIS A 11 -14.99 8.36 13.03
CA HIS A 11 -14.26 9.02 11.95
C HIS A 11 -13.23 8.03 11.39
N CYS A 12 -13.59 7.30 10.34
CA CYS A 12 -12.70 6.34 9.70
C CYS A 12 -11.74 7.06 8.75
N PRO A 13 -10.44 6.69 8.71
CA PRO A 13 -9.58 7.07 7.59
C PRO A 13 -10.13 6.52 6.27
N ARG A 14 -9.64 7.05 5.15
CA ARG A 14 -9.97 6.50 3.83
C ARG A 14 -9.36 5.11 3.72
N LEU A 15 -10.19 4.09 3.54
CA LEU A 15 -9.77 2.71 3.38
C LEU A 15 -9.97 2.29 1.93
N LEU A 16 -8.88 1.89 1.28
CA LEU A 16 -8.84 1.48 -0.12
C LEU A 16 -8.21 0.10 -0.22
N ALA A 17 -8.29 -0.50 -1.40
CA ALA A 17 -7.54 -1.68 -1.76
C ALA A 17 -7.07 -1.56 -3.21
N LEU A 18 -6.01 -2.30 -3.51
CA LEU A 18 -5.47 -2.38 -4.87
C LEU A 18 -6.56 -2.79 -5.86
N PHE A 19 -6.73 -1.98 -6.90
CA PHE A 19 -7.67 -2.22 -7.99
C PHE A 19 -6.90 -2.29 -9.30
N GLN A 20 -6.52 -3.51 -9.67
CA GLN A 20 -5.83 -3.79 -10.92
C GLN A 20 -6.24 -5.17 -11.42
N LYS A 21 -6.32 -5.32 -12.74
CA LYS A 21 -6.49 -6.62 -13.38
C LYS A 21 -5.17 -7.39 -13.34
N ARG A 22 -4.97 -8.17 -12.28
CA ARG A 22 -3.79 -9.03 -12.07
C ARG A 22 -4.00 -10.48 -12.52
N ILE A 23 -5.19 -10.80 -13.02
CA ILE A 23 -5.57 -12.12 -13.52
C ILE A 23 -6.13 -11.94 -14.95
N ASP A 24 -5.74 -12.84 -15.85
CA ASP A 24 -6.16 -12.80 -17.25
C ASP A 24 -7.67 -13.03 -17.40
N GLY A 25 -8.29 -12.24 -18.29
CA GLY A 25 -9.72 -12.28 -18.57
C GLY A 25 -10.18 -11.07 -19.36
N ASP A 26 -11.47 -10.73 -19.31
CA ASP A 26 -12.07 -9.50 -19.85
C ASP A 26 -12.46 -8.53 -18.70
N ASP A 27 -13.32 -7.55 -18.98
CA ASP A 27 -13.75 -6.55 -17.98
C ASP A 27 -14.76 -7.10 -16.95
N ALA A 28 -15.29 -8.33 -17.12
CA ALA A 28 -16.13 -8.96 -16.11
C ALA A 28 -15.39 -9.16 -14.78
N LEU A 29 -14.06 -9.33 -14.81
CA LEU A 29 -13.22 -9.35 -13.61
C LEU A 29 -13.21 -8.01 -12.86
N LEU A 30 -13.28 -6.89 -13.59
CA LEU A 30 -13.37 -5.56 -12.98
C LEU A 30 -14.75 -5.31 -12.38
N HIS A 31 -15.82 -5.81 -13.02
CA HIS A 31 -17.16 -5.80 -12.44
C HIS A 31 -17.27 -6.69 -11.18
N LEU A 32 -16.56 -7.81 -11.15
CA LEU A 32 -16.46 -8.64 -9.94
C LEU A 32 -15.74 -7.89 -8.82
N ALA A 33 -14.64 -7.19 -9.12
CA ALA A 33 -13.93 -6.36 -8.14
C ALA A 33 -14.82 -5.23 -7.59
N ASP A 34 -15.50 -4.48 -8.47
CA ASP A 34 -16.52 -3.48 -8.12
C ASP A 34 -17.54 -4.06 -7.14
N LEU A 35 -18.18 -5.18 -7.51
CA LEU A 35 -19.18 -5.84 -6.67
C LEU A 35 -18.64 -6.19 -5.28
N ARG A 36 -17.48 -6.84 -5.21
CA ARG A 36 -16.89 -7.26 -3.92
C ARG A 36 -16.44 -6.07 -3.06
N PHE A 37 -15.88 -5.04 -3.68
CA PHE A 37 -15.46 -3.83 -2.95
C PHE A 37 -16.68 -3.07 -2.43
N LYS A 38 -17.77 -3.01 -3.21
CA LYS A 38 -19.04 -2.42 -2.78
C LYS A 38 -19.66 -3.17 -1.61
N GLU A 39 -19.62 -4.50 -1.63
CA GLU A 39 -20.08 -5.36 -0.52
C GLU A 39 -19.23 -5.13 0.75
N ALA A 40 -17.92 -4.93 0.59
CA ALA A 40 -16.99 -4.71 1.71
C ALA A 40 -16.98 -3.26 2.23
N GLY A 41 -17.38 -2.27 1.42
CA GLY A 41 -17.22 -0.85 1.74
C GLY A 41 -15.82 -0.29 1.46
N LEU A 42 -15.07 -0.93 0.55
CA LEU A 42 -13.70 -0.56 0.17
C LEU A 42 -13.66 0.52 -0.92
N GLY A 43 -12.73 1.47 -0.76
CA GLY A 43 -12.26 2.32 -1.85
C GLY A 43 -11.26 1.65 -2.77
N THR A 44 -10.84 2.39 -3.79
CA THR A 44 -10.03 1.85 -4.88
C THR A 44 -8.77 2.66 -5.09
N GLU A 45 -7.64 1.98 -5.09
CA GLU A 45 -6.42 2.50 -5.69
C GLU A 45 -6.22 1.89 -7.08
N PHE A 46 -6.37 2.72 -8.11
CA PHE A 46 -6.31 2.29 -9.50
C PHE A 46 -4.88 2.37 -10.03
N TYR A 47 -4.36 1.25 -10.51
CA TYR A 47 -3.09 1.22 -11.23
C TYR A 47 -3.36 1.60 -12.68
N ALA A 48 -2.91 2.79 -13.08
CA ALA A 48 -3.15 3.32 -14.41
C ALA A 48 -1.86 3.85 -15.03
N VAL A 49 -1.59 3.40 -16.26
CA VAL A 49 -0.44 3.85 -17.04
C VAL A 49 -0.70 5.19 -17.70
N THR A 50 -1.96 5.48 -18.04
CA THR A 50 -2.35 6.71 -18.75
C THR A 50 -3.63 7.34 -18.19
N PRO A 51 -3.84 8.66 -18.42
CA PRO A 51 -5.10 9.30 -18.07
C PRO A 51 -6.31 8.76 -18.83
N VAL A 52 -6.13 8.12 -19.99
CA VAL A 52 -7.23 7.46 -20.72
C VAL A 52 -7.63 6.17 -20.02
N GLU A 53 -6.63 5.39 -19.58
CA GLU A 53 -6.85 4.16 -18.85
C GLU A 53 -7.54 4.43 -17.50
N LEU A 54 -7.08 5.41 -16.72
CA LEU A 54 -7.74 5.73 -15.44
C LEU A 54 -9.20 6.15 -15.64
N ASP A 55 -9.52 6.91 -16.69
CA ASP A 55 -10.90 7.30 -16.96
C ASP A 55 -11.79 6.09 -17.31
N ARG A 56 -11.21 5.07 -17.97
CA ARG A 56 -11.88 3.78 -18.18
C ARG A 56 -12.07 3.03 -16.86
N LEU A 57 -11.04 2.94 -16.03
CA LEU A 57 -11.06 2.20 -14.76
C LEU A 57 -12.03 2.83 -13.74
N LEU A 58 -12.15 4.16 -13.71
CA LEU A 58 -13.07 4.86 -12.83
C LEU A 58 -14.55 4.50 -13.06
N LYS A 59 -14.90 3.89 -14.20
CA LYS A 59 -16.25 3.35 -14.47
C LYS A 59 -16.58 2.14 -13.59
N PHE A 60 -15.56 1.47 -13.04
CA PHE A 60 -15.69 0.34 -12.12
C PHE A 60 -15.49 0.75 -10.66
N ARG A 61 -15.46 2.06 -10.36
CA ARG A 61 -15.41 2.54 -8.99
C ARG A 61 -16.68 2.11 -8.24
N PRO A 62 -16.57 1.49 -7.05
CA PRO A 62 -17.71 0.92 -6.33
C PRO A 62 -18.88 1.88 -6.12
N LYS A 63 -18.57 3.13 -5.75
CA LYS A 63 -19.53 4.24 -5.69
C LYS A 63 -18.81 5.59 -5.90
N PRO A 64 -19.48 6.62 -6.45
CA PRO A 64 -18.89 7.94 -6.64
C PRO A 64 -18.37 8.61 -5.36
N GLU A 65 -19.01 8.36 -4.21
CA GLU A 65 -18.64 8.93 -2.91
C GLU A 65 -17.51 8.17 -2.20
N ILE A 66 -17.23 6.94 -2.60
CA ILE A 66 -16.18 6.11 -1.99
C ILE A 66 -14.80 6.57 -2.50
N PRO A 67 -13.78 6.78 -1.66
CA PRO A 67 -12.48 7.32 -2.09
C PRO A 67 -11.81 6.57 -3.26
N ALA A 68 -11.10 7.32 -4.11
CA ALA A 68 -10.26 6.77 -5.17
C ALA A 68 -8.89 7.44 -5.18
N VAL A 69 -7.84 6.64 -5.38
CA VAL A 69 -6.44 7.08 -5.59
C VAL A 69 -5.96 6.50 -6.91
N ALA A 70 -5.04 7.19 -7.58
CA ALA A 70 -4.41 6.71 -8.80
C ALA A 70 -2.94 6.36 -8.53
N HIS A 71 -2.59 5.08 -8.63
CA HIS A 71 -1.21 4.65 -8.63
C HIS A 71 -0.66 4.76 -10.05
N LEU A 72 0.32 5.63 -10.25
CA LEU A 72 0.89 5.86 -11.57
C LEU A 72 1.95 4.80 -11.89
N ARG A 73 2.31 4.69 -13.18
CA ARG A 73 3.30 3.73 -13.67
C ARG A 73 4.67 3.90 -12.99
N ARG A 74 5.33 2.77 -12.73
CA ARG A 74 6.56 2.69 -11.92
C ARG A 74 7.74 3.49 -12.46
N ASP A 75 7.80 3.67 -13.76
CA ASP A 75 8.90 4.29 -14.50
C ASP A 75 8.70 5.79 -14.75
N ILE A 76 7.75 6.45 -14.07
CA ILE A 76 7.73 7.91 -14.04
C ILE A 76 9.01 8.41 -13.37
N ASN A 77 9.80 9.15 -14.13
CA ASN A 77 10.95 9.86 -13.63
C ASN A 77 10.67 11.37 -13.58
N LEU A 78 10.63 11.95 -12.38
CA LEU A 78 10.35 13.38 -12.23
C LEU A 78 11.50 14.29 -12.67
N PHE A 79 12.73 13.77 -12.82
CA PHE A 79 13.82 14.54 -13.43
C PHE A 79 13.54 14.85 -14.91
N GLU A 80 12.69 14.04 -15.55
CA GLU A 80 12.30 14.23 -16.95
C GLU A 80 11.02 15.05 -17.06
N GLU A 81 11.01 16.00 -18.01
CA GLU A 81 9.84 16.85 -18.24
C GLU A 81 8.59 16.04 -18.61
N GLN A 82 8.78 14.95 -19.35
CA GLN A 82 7.69 14.03 -19.70
C GLN A 82 7.03 13.41 -18.47
N GLY A 83 7.81 13.01 -17.47
CA GLY A 83 7.28 12.48 -16.20
C GLY A 83 6.47 13.53 -15.45
N ARG A 84 7.00 14.76 -15.34
CA ARG A 84 6.30 15.89 -14.70
C ARG A 84 5.00 16.25 -15.42
N ASN A 85 5.02 16.26 -16.76
CA ASN A 85 3.85 16.55 -17.57
C ASN A 85 2.77 15.47 -17.43
N LEU A 86 3.16 14.19 -17.36
CA LEU A 86 2.22 13.11 -17.14
C LEU A 86 1.49 13.26 -15.78
N VAL A 87 2.22 13.54 -14.70
CA VAL A 87 1.61 13.82 -13.38
C VAL A 87 0.56 14.93 -13.48
N MET A 88 0.88 16.01 -14.21
CA MET A 88 -0.04 17.13 -14.39
C MET A 88 -1.24 16.80 -15.27
N ASP A 89 -1.09 15.96 -16.29
CA ASP A 89 -2.21 15.49 -17.11
C ASP A 89 -3.23 14.71 -16.26
N PHE A 90 -2.76 13.89 -15.32
CA PHE A 90 -3.62 13.23 -14.34
C PHE A 90 -4.29 14.26 -13.42
N ALA A 91 -3.53 15.17 -12.81
CA ALA A 91 -4.07 16.17 -11.89
C ALA A 91 -5.17 17.02 -12.53
N LEU A 92 -4.95 17.50 -13.76
CA LEU A 92 -5.89 18.34 -14.50
C LEU A 92 -7.17 17.58 -14.88
N LYS A 93 -7.04 16.34 -15.35
CA LYS A 93 -8.17 15.53 -15.83
C LYS A 93 -9.04 15.00 -14.68
N PHE A 94 -8.44 14.75 -13.52
CA PHE A 94 -9.10 14.07 -12.40
C PHE A 94 -9.24 14.90 -11.13
N LYS A 95 -9.03 16.22 -11.20
CA LYS A 95 -9.40 17.15 -10.13
C LYS A 95 -10.82 16.88 -9.61
N ASP A 96 -10.99 16.95 -8.28
CA ASP A 96 -12.21 16.61 -7.54
C ASP A 96 -12.74 15.17 -7.68
N ARG A 97 -12.14 14.33 -8.55
CA ARG A 97 -12.59 12.95 -8.81
C ARG A 97 -11.79 11.91 -8.04
N ILE A 98 -10.50 12.19 -7.79
CA ILE A 98 -9.59 11.34 -7.02
C ILE A 98 -8.97 12.14 -5.87
N PHE A 99 -8.62 11.44 -4.79
CA PHE A 99 -8.01 12.02 -3.60
C PHE A 99 -6.53 12.32 -3.79
N GLY A 100 -5.82 11.41 -4.47
CA GLY A 100 -4.38 11.48 -4.63
C GLY A 100 -3.88 10.69 -5.83
N MET A 101 -2.62 10.94 -6.17
CA MET A 101 -1.81 10.22 -7.14
C MET A 101 -0.57 9.70 -6.42
N VAL A 102 -0.19 8.46 -6.66
CA VAL A 102 1.03 7.86 -6.10
C VAL A 102 2.07 7.70 -7.21
N ILE A 103 3.30 8.11 -6.90
CA ILE A 103 4.49 7.85 -7.72
C ILE A 103 5.57 7.23 -6.84
N HIS A 104 6.47 6.46 -7.43
CA HIS A 104 7.67 6.03 -6.72
C HIS A 104 8.69 7.17 -6.61
N ASP A 105 9.46 7.16 -5.52
CA ASP A 105 10.73 7.87 -5.45
C ASP A 105 11.74 7.32 -6.49
N GLN A 106 12.83 8.07 -6.69
CA GLN A 106 13.84 7.81 -7.71
C GLN A 106 15.20 7.55 -7.04
N VAL A 107 15.94 6.54 -7.50
CA VAL A 107 17.27 6.23 -6.95
C VAL A 107 18.26 7.37 -7.15
N GLU A 108 18.10 8.15 -8.24
CA GLU A 108 18.94 9.29 -8.58
C GLU A 108 18.87 10.43 -7.56
N ILE A 109 17.89 10.43 -6.64
CA ILE A 109 17.78 11.43 -5.57
C ILE A 109 19.04 11.42 -4.68
N THR A 110 19.69 10.26 -4.50
CA THR A 110 20.91 10.17 -3.67
C THR A 110 22.07 11.01 -4.20
N THR A 111 22.09 11.32 -5.49
CA THR A 111 23.13 12.15 -6.12
C THR A 111 22.60 13.51 -6.59
N ARG A 112 21.28 13.71 -6.57
CA ARG A 112 20.59 14.89 -7.13
C ARG A 112 19.51 15.42 -6.20
N PHE A 113 19.80 15.48 -4.89
CA PHE A 113 18.84 15.86 -3.86
C PHE A 113 18.20 17.23 -4.11
N ASP A 114 19.01 18.28 -4.31
CA ASP A 114 18.50 19.65 -4.51
C ASP A 114 17.69 19.79 -5.81
N ASP A 115 18.13 19.11 -6.88
CA ASP A 115 17.39 19.06 -8.15
C ASP A 115 16.00 18.43 -7.94
N TYR A 116 15.93 17.36 -7.13
CA TYR A 116 14.66 16.69 -6.83
C TYR A 116 13.71 17.59 -6.04
N VAL A 117 14.23 18.28 -5.02
CA VAL A 117 13.46 19.27 -4.25
C VAL A 117 12.94 20.38 -5.15
N ALA A 118 13.77 20.92 -6.06
CA ALA A 118 13.36 21.94 -7.02
C ALA A 118 12.27 21.43 -7.99
N VAL A 119 12.38 20.18 -8.43
CA VAL A 119 11.36 19.51 -9.26
C VAL A 119 10.03 19.39 -8.51
N LEU A 120 10.03 18.99 -7.24
CA LEU A 120 8.80 18.91 -6.44
C LEU A 120 8.19 20.30 -6.19
N GLN A 121 9.02 21.34 -6.01
CA GLN A 121 8.56 22.73 -5.92
C GLN A 121 7.92 23.21 -7.24
N GLU A 122 8.47 22.82 -8.39
CA GLU A 122 7.86 23.11 -9.70
C GLU A 122 6.47 22.46 -9.80
N ILE A 123 6.37 21.18 -9.45
CA ILE A 123 5.10 20.44 -9.47
C ILE A 123 4.09 21.08 -8.52
N GLU A 124 4.48 21.41 -7.28
CA GLU A 124 3.62 22.09 -6.31
C GLU A 124 3.06 23.40 -6.87
N SER A 125 3.90 24.23 -7.51
CA SER A 125 3.50 25.49 -8.14
C SER A 125 2.46 25.27 -9.24
N ARG A 126 2.52 24.14 -9.95
CA ARG A 126 1.57 23.76 -10.99
C ARG A 126 0.28 23.21 -10.38
N LEU A 127 0.36 22.34 -9.36
CA LEU A 127 -0.81 21.79 -8.66
C LEU A 127 -1.64 22.88 -7.97
N LYS A 128 -1.00 23.87 -7.33
CA LYS A 128 -1.67 25.03 -6.71
C LYS A 128 -2.55 25.83 -7.69
N LYS A 129 -2.27 25.78 -9.00
CA LYS A 129 -3.06 26.45 -10.04
C LYS A 129 -4.27 25.64 -10.48
N VAL A 130 -4.46 24.42 -9.96
CA VAL A 130 -5.56 23.52 -10.28
C VAL A 130 -6.48 23.44 -9.05
N PRO A 131 -7.60 24.20 -9.01
CA PRO A 131 -8.59 24.05 -7.95
C PRO A 131 -9.09 22.61 -7.91
N GLY A 132 -9.13 22.01 -6.71
CA GLY A 132 -9.53 20.61 -6.54
C GLY A 132 -8.45 19.60 -6.93
N SER A 133 -7.19 20.03 -7.05
CA SER A 133 -6.07 19.15 -7.37
C SER A 133 -5.98 17.97 -6.39
N PRO A 134 -5.73 16.74 -6.87
CA PRO A 134 -5.35 15.65 -5.99
C PRO A 134 -3.99 15.92 -5.34
N TYR A 135 -3.74 15.26 -4.20
CA TYR A 135 -2.39 15.18 -3.64
C TYR A 135 -1.46 14.37 -4.56
N LEU A 136 -0.18 14.70 -4.57
CA LEU A 136 0.88 13.84 -5.09
C LEU A 136 1.60 13.19 -3.91
N PHE A 137 1.49 11.88 -3.78
CA PHE A 137 2.19 11.09 -2.78
C PHE A 137 3.44 10.46 -3.40
N VAL A 138 4.61 10.81 -2.86
CA VAL A 138 5.88 10.16 -3.19
C VAL A 138 6.00 8.92 -2.32
N GLU A 139 6.01 7.75 -2.93
CA GLU A 139 6.12 6.46 -2.28
C GLU A 139 7.57 6.07 -2.05
N TYR A 140 7.84 5.50 -0.88
CA TYR A 140 9.08 4.79 -0.61
C TYR A 140 9.13 3.48 -1.41
N ALA A 141 9.87 3.43 -2.51
CA ALA A 141 9.88 2.27 -3.43
C ALA A 141 11.23 1.99 -4.13
N ALA A 142 12.15 2.95 -4.14
CA ALA A 142 13.47 2.87 -4.77
C ALA A 142 14.51 2.18 -3.88
N GLY A 143 14.17 1.89 -2.62
CA GLY A 143 15.08 1.26 -1.66
C GLY A 143 16.12 2.22 -1.07
N LEU A 144 15.78 3.53 -0.99
CA LEU A 144 16.58 4.53 -0.28
C LEU A 144 16.72 4.15 1.21
N GLU A 145 17.72 4.69 1.91
CA GLU A 145 17.71 4.58 3.37
C GLU A 145 16.47 5.29 3.95
N PRO A 146 15.71 4.70 4.90
CA PRO A 146 14.51 5.31 5.45
C PRO A 146 14.72 6.72 6.01
N ASP A 147 15.85 6.97 6.68
CA ASP A 147 16.20 8.31 7.17
C ASP A 147 16.46 9.30 6.03
N PHE A 148 17.06 8.85 4.93
CA PHE A 148 17.22 9.70 3.74
C PHE A 148 15.87 10.06 3.12
N PHE A 149 14.92 9.12 3.07
CA PHE A 149 13.55 9.41 2.65
C PHE A 149 12.90 10.45 3.57
N ILE A 150 13.05 10.34 4.90
CA ILE A 150 12.56 11.34 5.86
C ILE A 150 13.15 12.73 5.57
N GLU A 151 14.44 12.84 5.24
CA GLU A 151 15.07 14.12 4.91
C GLU A 151 14.51 14.76 3.63
N ILE A 152 14.19 13.96 2.60
CA ILE A 152 13.50 14.46 1.41
C ILE A 152 12.18 15.13 1.82
N LEU A 153 11.38 14.44 2.64
CA LEU A 153 10.06 14.94 3.04
C LEU A 153 10.13 16.16 3.98
N LYS A 154 11.16 16.26 4.82
CA LYS A 154 11.45 17.47 5.60
C LYS A 154 11.78 18.65 4.70
N ALA A 155 12.58 18.45 3.66
CA ALA A 155 12.96 19.51 2.72
C ALA A 155 11.75 20.06 1.93
N ILE A 156 10.70 19.27 1.77
CA ILE A 156 9.46 19.68 1.09
C ILE A 156 8.27 19.91 2.03
N GLN A 157 8.51 20.09 3.34
CA GLN A 157 7.42 20.18 4.32
C GLN A 157 6.40 21.28 3.99
N ASP A 158 6.85 22.40 3.42
CA ASP A 158 6.03 23.56 3.08
C ASP A 158 5.21 23.40 1.77
N LEU A 159 5.41 22.31 1.02
CA LEU A 159 4.59 22.02 -0.17
C LEU A 159 3.22 21.48 0.27
N GLU A 160 2.13 22.08 -0.19
CA GLU A 160 0.79 21.77 0.30
C GLU A 160 0.21 20.49 -0.32
N HIS A 161 0.46 20.27 -1.62
CA HIS A 161 -0.14 19.18 -2.39
C HIS A 161 0.79 17.98 -2.56
N VAL A 162 2.09 18.13 -2.31
CA VAL A 162 3.06 17.02 -2.35
C VAL A 162 3.24 16.45 -0.94
N SER A 163 3.11 15.13 -0.77
CA SER A 163 3.33 14.44 0.50
C SER A 163 3.88 13.03 0.28
N ALA A 164 3.87 12.17 1.29
CA ALA A 164 4.41 10.81 1.24
C ALA A 164 3.34 9.72 1.15
N CYS A 165 3.65 8.68 0.38
CA CYS A 165 3.11 7.34 0.56
C CYS A 165 4.14 6.49 1.33
N ILE A 166 3.73 5.94 2.46
CA ILE A 166 4.55 5.00 3.23
C ILE A 166 4.14 3.58 2.82
N ASP A 167 4.97 2.95 2.00
CA ASP A 167 4.92 1.51 1.81
C ASP A 167 5.62 0.82 2.97
N ILE A 168 4.83 0.15 3.81
CA ILE A 168 5.36 -0.46 5.04
C ILE A 168 6.17 -1.74 4.75
N GLY A 169 5.87 -2.45 3.66
CA GLY A 169 6.58 -3.67 3.32
C GLY A 169 7.93 -3.39 2.70
N HIS A 170 8.03 -2.37 1.83
CA HIS A 170 9.31 -1.91 1.30
C HIS A 170 10.26 -1.45 2.41
N ILE A 171 9.78 -0.62 3.35
CA ILE A 171 10.58 -0.18 4.51
C ILE A 171 10.98 -1.38 5.38
N GLY A 172 10.03 -2.28 5.65
CA GLY A 172 10.27 -3.50 6.41
C GLY A 172 11.36 -4.36 5.78
N ILE A 173 11.21 -4.72 4.50
CA ILE A 173 12.18 -5.56 3.77
C ILE A 173 13.55 -4.87 3.70
N TRP A 174 13.62 -3.56 3.46
CA TRP A 174 14.88 -2.83 3.51
C TRP A 174 15.57 -3.00 4.88
N GLN A 175 14.82 -2.79 5.96
CA GLN A 175 15.33 -2.90 7.32
C GLN A 175 15.78 -4.33 7.64
N VAL A 176 15.02 -5.35 7.22
CA VAL A 176 15.38 -6.76 7.43
C VAL A 176 16.68 -7.10 6.69
N ARG A 177 16.85 -6.66 5.43
CA ARG A 177 18.09 -6.84 4.66
C ARG A 177 19.29 -6.14 5.32
N SER A 178 19.11 -4.90 5.78
CA SER A 178 20.13 -4.13 6.50
C SER A 178 20.51 -4.80 7.84
N ALA A 179 19.52 -5.24 8.63
CA ALA A 179 19.76 -5.91 9.90
C ALA A 179 20.48 -7.25 9.74
N TYR A 180 20.09 -8.05 8.75
CA TYR A 180 20.72 -9.34 8.48
C TYR A 180 22.17 -9.17 7.99
N SER A 181 22.40 -8.29 7.00
CA SER A 181 23.72 -8.06 6.40
C SER A 181 24.77 -7.55 7.40
N ARG A 182 24.38 -6.87 8.50
CA ARG A 182 25.30 -6.48 9.57
C ARG A 182 25.94 -7.67 10.29
N ASN A 183 25.20 -8.77 10.44
CA ASN A 183 25.71 -10.01 11.07
C ASN A 183 26.20 -11.02 10.02
N HIS A 184 25.75 -10.88 8.77
CA HIS A 184 26.10 -11.74 7.63
C HIS A 184 26.61 -10.90 6.43
N PRO A 185 27.82 -10.31 6.51
CA PRO A 185 28.32 -9.41 5.47
C PRO A 185 28.33 -10.06 4.08
N GLY A 186 27.79 -9.34 3.10
CA GLY A 186 27.69 -9.80 1.70
C GLY A 186 26.59 -10.82 1.42
N LYS A 187 25.79 -11.22 2.43
CA LYS A 187 24.62 -12.08 2.22
C LYS A 187 23.33 -11.25 2.21
N ASP A 188 22.44 -11.58 1.29
CA ASP A 188 21.10 -11.01 1.21
C ASP A 188 20.08 -12.01 1.75
N VAL A 189 19.34 -11.62 2.78
CA VAL A 189 18.30 -12.47 3.40
C VAL A 189 17.16 -12.79 2.44
N CYS A 190 16.87 -11.92 1.48
CA CYS A 190 15.85 -12.17 0.44
C CYS A 190 16.31 -13.15 -0.64
N ALA A 191 17.61 -13.50 -0.69
CA ALA A 191 18.11 -14.55 -1.57
C ALA A 191 17.96 -15.94 -0.96
N ILE A 192 17.59 -16.04 0.33
CA ILE A 192 17.40 -17.31 1.03
C ILE A 192 16.00 -17.83 0.73
N THR A 193 15.90 -19.10 0.33
CA THR A 193 14.62 -19.78 0.11
C THR A 193 14.26 -20.70 1.29
N PRO A 194 12.96 -21.00 1.51
CA PRO A 194 12.55 -21.96 2.54
C PRO A 194 13.21 -23.34 2.43
N ASN A 195 13.69 -23.73 1.24
CA ASN A 195 14.30 -25.03 0.99
C ASN A 195 15.84 -25.02 1.07
N ASP A 196 16.45 -23.88 1.40
CA ASP A 196 17.90 -23.79 1.48
C ASP A 196 18.43 -24.65 2.63
N PRO A 197 19.43 -25.53 2.39
CA PRO A 197 19.98 -26.41 3.42
C PRO A 197 20.58 -25.68 4.62
N GLU A 198 21.07 -24.45 4.42
CA GLU A 198 21.66 -23.61 5.48
C GLU A 198 20.60 -22.88 6.32
N LEU A 199 19.34 -22.82 5.86
CA LEU A 199 18.29 -22.04 6.54
C LEU A 199 18.08 -22.47 8.00
N PRO A 200 18.05 -23.75 8.39
CA PRO A 200 17.92 -24.16 9.79
C PRO A 200 19.01 -23.58 10.70
N GLU A 201 20.21 -23.34 10.16
CA GLU A 201 21.34 -22.81 10.93
C GLU A 201 21.23 -21.29 11.13
N VAL A 202 20.68 -20.57 10.15
CA VAL A 202 20.56 -19.10 10.17
C VAL A 202 19.18 -18.58 10.54
N ILE A 203 18.18 -19.45 10.72
CA ILE A 203 16.78 -19.06 10.92
C ILE A 203 16.59 -18.09 12.09
N THR A 204 17.34 -18.26 13.18
CA THR A 204 17.28 -17.36 14.33
C THR A 204 17.73 -15.94 13.98
N ASP A 205 18.77 -15.81 13.15
CA ASP A 205 19.24 -14.51 12.68
C ASP A 205 18.29 -13.88 11.66
N VAL A 206 17.66 -14.70 10.80
CA VAL A 206 16.60 -14.25 9.90
C VAL A 206 15.44 -13.68 10.71
N GLN A 207 14.93 -14.41 11.71
CA GLN A 207 13.82 -13.95 12.55
C GLN A 207 14.18 -12.71 13.37
N LYS A 208 15.40 -12.63 13.90
CA LYS A 208 15.88 -11.43 14.60
C LYS A 208 15.95 -10.21 13.67
N ALA A 209 16.31 -10.40 12.40
CA ALA A 209 16.27 -9.33 11.42
C ALA A 209 14.81 -8.91 11.10
N VAL A 210 13.91 -9.88 10.92
CA VAL A 210 12.46 -9.69 10.72
C VAL A 210 11.85 -8.85 11.85
N ASP A 211 12.17 -9.17 13.10
CA ASP A 211 11.69 -8.45 14.29
C ASP A 211 12.01 -6.94 14.28
N SER A 212 13.04 -6.52 13.54
CA SER A 212 13.42 -5.11 13.44
C SER A 212 12.57 -4.28 12.47
N GLY A 213 11.80 -4.92 11.58
CA GLY A 213 11.03 -4.24 10.53
C GLY A 213 9.97 -3.29 11.08
N LEU A 214 9.23 -3.72 12.11
CA LEU A 214 8.13 -2.93 12.68
C LEU A 214 8.60 -1.61 13.29
N ASP A 215 9.72 -1.63 14.02
CA ASP A 215 10.22 -0.42 14.67
C ASP A 215 10.76 0.59 13.64
N ALA A 216 11.33 0.13 12.52
CA ALA A 216 11.72 1.02 11.41
C ALA A 216 10.50 1.70 10.76
N VAL A 217 9.42 0.97 10.51
CA VAL A 217 8.17 1.55 9.98
C VAL A 217 7.60 2.59 10.96
N LEU A 218 7.54 2.27 12.25
CA LEU A 218 7.04 3.19 13.27
C LEU A 218 7.90 4.44 13.40
N HIS A 219 9.23 4.32 13.26
CA HIS A 219 10.15 5.46 13.23
C HIS A 219 9.83 6.41 12.07
N VAL A 220 9.65 5.88 10.85
CA VAL A 220 9.28 6.69 9.67
C VAL A 220 7.93 7.37 9.90
N ILE A 221 6.93 6.65 10.41
CA ILE A 221 5.60 7.21 10.73
C ILE A 221 5.70 8.35 11.74
N GLN A 222 6.49 8.18 12.80
CA GLN A 222 6.68 9.19 13.83
C GLN A 222 7.40 10.42 13.31
N ALA A 223 8.41 10.26 12.46
CA ALA A 223 9.14 11.37 11.86
C ALA A 223 8.27 12.15 10.89
N LEU A 224 7.59 11.46 9.96
CA LEU A 224 6.74 12.10 8.95
C LEU A 224 5.44 12.65 9.55
N GLY A 225 4.89 12.01 10.57
CA GLY A 225 3.70 12.50 11.28
C GLY A 225 3.91 13.87 11.95
N ARG A 226 5.14 14.22 12.35
CA ARG A 226 5.48 15.54 12.90
C ARG A 226 5.47 16.66 11.86
N LEU A 227 5.51 16.32 10.57
CA LEU A 227 5.37 17.29 9.49
C LEU A 227 3.91 17.71 9.29
N GLU A 228 2.96 17.02 9.95
CA GLU A 228 1.53 17.32 9.94
C GLU A 228 0.84 17.24 8.57
N LYS A 229 1.54 16.71 7.56
CA LYS A 229 1.03 16.53 6.20
C LYS A 229 0.13 15.30 6.12
N PRO A 230 -0.82 15.27 5.17
CA PRO A 230 -1.57 14.05 4.89
C PRO A 230 -0.64 12.92 4.46
N LEU A 231 -0.83 11.72 5.00
CA LEU A 231 -0.05 10.54 4.61
C LEU A 231 -0.94 9.51 3.94
N HIS A 232 -0.41 8.95 2.85
CA HIS A 232 -0.93 7.75 2.24
C HIS A 232 -0.10 6.54 2.68
N PHE A 233 -0.70 5.36 2.71
CA PHE A 233 -0.05 4.15 3.18
C PHE A 233 -0.44 3.00 2.27
N HIS A 234 0.56 2.30 1.75
CA HIS A 234 0.37 0.96 1.22
C HIS A 234 0.57 -0.03 2.36
N LEU A 235 -0.49 -0.78 2.65
CA LEU A 235 -0.58 -1.76 3.72
C LEU A 235 -0.57 -3.15 3.14
N HIS A 236 0.49 -3.87 3.46
CA HIS A 236 0.62 -5.29 3.28
C HIS A 236 1.70 -5.80 4.23
N ASP A 237 1.74 -7.12 4.39
CA ASP A 237 2.78 -7.77 5.15
C ASP A 237 3.90 -8.28 4.23
N GLY A 238 4.91 -8.88 4.81
CA GLY A 238 5.97 -9.54 4.09
C GLY A 238 6.83 -10.42 4.97
N HIS A 239 7.73 -11.16 4.35
CA HIS A 239 8.77 -11.93 5.02
C HIS A 239 9.84 -12.31 3.97
N PRO A 240 11.14 -12.17 4.24
CA PRO A 240 12.19 -12.41 3.24
C PRO A 240 12.11 -13.81 2.60
N LEU A 241 11.71 -14.82 3.38
CA LEU A 241 11.53 -16.21 2.91
C LEU A 241 10.22 -16.48 2.15
N SER A 242 9.35 -15.47 1.98
CA SER A 242 8.07 -15.66 1.31
C SER A 242 8.26 -15.89 -0.19
N THR A 243 7.61 -16.95 -0.69
CA THR A 243 7.49 -17.25 -2.13
C THR A 243 6.04 -17.18 -2.61
N ILE A 244 5.15 -16.60 -1.79
CA ILE A 244 3.69 -16.64 -2.01
C ILE A 244 3.28 -15.71 -3.15
N SER A 245 3.98 -14.59 -3.32
CA SER A 245 3.69 -13.63 -4.37
C SER A 245 4.02 -14.21 -5.75
N PRO A 246 3.09 -14.18 -6.72
CA PRO A 246 3.35 -14.67 -8.08
C PRO A 246 4.35 -13.78 -8.84
N PHE A 247 4.70 -12.62 -8.28
CA PHE A 247 5.65 -11.68 -8.87
C PHE A 247 7.07 -11.82 -8.30
N GLY A 248 7.32 -12.82 -7.43
CA GLY A 248 8.64 -13.08 -6.87
C GLY A 248 9.12 -12.04 -5.85
N VAL A 249 8.20 -11.24 -5.29
CA VAL A 249 8.51 -10.29 -4.21
C VAL A 249 8.24 -10.91 -2.84
N SER A 250 9.05 -10.56 -1.84
CA SER A 250 8.98 -11.08 -0.47
C SER A 250 7.89 -10.42 0.39
N ASP A 251 7.19 -9.41 -0.13
CA ASP A 251 6.14 -8.65 0.53
C ASP A 251 4.81 -8.74 -0.24
N HIS A 252 3.94 -7.74 -0.09
CA HIS A 252 2.57 -7.71 -0.63
C HIS A 252 1.68 -8.87 -0.13
N LEU A 253 1.92 -9.33 1.10
CA LEU A 253 1.21 -10.44 1.71
C LEU A 253 0.00 -9.96 2.53
N SER A 254 -0.95 -10.87 2.73
CA SER A 254 -2.01 -10.72 3.74
C SER A 254 -1.40 -10.68 5.15
N PHE A 255 -1.93 -9.83 6.04
CA PHE A 255 -1.55 -9.84 7.48
C PHE A 255 -2.02 -11.09 8.23
N LEU A 256 -2.77 -11.97 7.55
CA LEU A 256 -3.34 -13.20 8.10
C LEU A 256 -2.60 -14.46 7.62
N VAL A 257 -1.52 -14.30 6.84
CA VAL A 257 -0.78 -15.45 6.31
C VAL A 257 0.34 -15.87 7.26
N GLU A 258 0.68 -17.15 7.23
CA GLU A 258 1.91 -17.67 7.83
C GLU A 258 2.92 -18.05 6.74
N ILE A 259 4.20 -18.06 7.08
CA ILE A 259 5.28 -18.38 6.13
C ILE A 259 5.72 -19.84 6.34
N PRO A 260 5.37 -20.76 5.43
CA PRO A 260 5.69 -22.18 5.63
C PRO A 260 7.19 -22.44 5.54
N ILE A 261 7.68 -23.36 6.38
CA ILE A 261 9.06 -23.88 6.35
C ILE A 261 9.07 -25.42 6.39
N PRO A 262 10.05 -26.08 5.76
CA PRO A 262 10.07 -27.54 5.65
C PRO A 262 10.58 -28.24 6.93
N PHE A 263 11.02 -27.50 7.95
CA PHE A 263 11.52 -28.01 9.22
C PHE A 263 10.77 -27.39 10.41
N GLU A 264 11.02 -27.90 11.61
CA GLU A 264 10.41 -27.37 12.84
C GLU A 264 11.28 -26.26 13.44
N TYR A 265 10.67 -25.11 13.73
CA TYR A 265 11.29 -24.00 14.46
C TYR A 265 10.32 -23.51 15.52
N LYS A 266 10.73 -23.53 16.79
CA LYS A 266 9.87 -23.18 17.95
C LYS A 266 8.52 -23.93 17.92
N ASP A 267 8.58 -25.26 17.75
CA ASP A 267 7.43 -26.18 17.73
C ASP A 267 6.42 -25.93 16.59
N ARG A 268 6.80 -25.17 15.55
CA ARG A 268 5.96 -24.86 14.37
C ARG A 268 6.70 -25.17 13.07
N ARG A 269 5.94 -25.44 12.00
CA ARG A 269 6.44 -25.54 10.61
C ARG A 269 6.05 -24.32 9.78
N SER A 270 5.87 -23.20 10.47
CA SER A 270 5.58 -21.90 9.89
C SER A 270 6.18 -20.80 10.75
N LEU A 271 6.49 -19.68 10.11
CA LEU A 271 6.99 -18.46 10.74
C LEU A 271 5.91 -17.39 10.68
N ASP A 272 5.96 -16.48 11.63
CA ASP A 272 5.13 -15.28 11.59
C ASP A 272 5.67 -14.33 10.51
N PRO A 273 4.81 -13.56 9.83
CA PRO A 273 5.25 -12.52 8.90
C PRO A 273 5.83 -11.31 9.68
N MET A 274 6.38 -10.31 8.97
CA MET A 274 7.02 -9.14 9.59
C MET A 274 6.12 -8.38 10.57
N PHE A 275 4.82 -8.29 10.30
CA PHE A 275 3.92 -7.46 11.10
C PHE A 275 2.77 -8.26 11.73
N GLY A 276 2.11 -9.10 10.95
CA GLY A 276 0.85 -9.75 11.29
C GLY A 276 -0.24 -8.76 11.73
N PRO A 277 -1.31 -9.25 12.39
CA PRO A 277 -2.38 -8.38 12.88
C PRO A 277 -1.92 -7.41 13.98
N SER A 278 -0.90 -7.80 14.76
CA SER A 278 -0.41 -7.00 15.88
C SER A 278 0.43 -5.80 15.41
N GLY A 279 1.31 -6.00 14.42
CA GLY A 279 2.09 -4.94 13.78
C GLY A 279 1.19 -3.98 13.01
N LEU A 280 0.22 -4.49 12.24
CA LEU A 280 -0.81 -3.64 11.61
C LEU A 280 -1.53 -2.76 12.63
N SER A 281 -1.91 -3.33 13.77
CA SER A 281 -2.56 -2.59 14.85
C SER A 281 -1.69 -1.45 15.38
N ARG A 282 -0.40 -1.70 15.62
CA ARG A 282 0.56 -0.67 16.06
C ARG A 282 0.74 0.43 15.02
N ILE A 283 0.94 0.07 13.76
CA ILE A 283 1.10 0.99 12.63
C ILE A 283 -0.10 1.93 12.51
N VAL A 284 -1.30 1.37 12.39
CA VAL A 284 -2.53 2.17 12.21
C VAL A 284 -2.80 3.04 13.43
N THR A 285 -2.60 2.51 14.64
CA THR A 285 -2.82 3.28 15.88
C THR A 285 -1.86 4.47 15.96
N GLU A 286 -0.58 4.29 15.66
CA GLU A 286 0.39 5.38 15.70
C GLU A 286 0.10 6.44 14.62
N SER A 287 -0.24 6.02 13.39
CA SER A 287 -0.62 6.94 12.31
C SER A 287 -1.85 7.78 12.68
N LEU A 288 -2.90 7.15 13.21
CA LEU A 288 -4.13 7.85 13.60
C LEU A 288 -3.94 8.75 14.82
N LYS A 289 -3.08 8.35 15.77
CA LYS A 289 -2.74 9.16 16.93
C LYS A 289 -2.00 10.45 16.54
N LEU A 290 -1.11 10.39 15.56
CA LEU A 290 -0.30 11.55 15.14
C LEU A 290 -1.08 12.51 14.24
N LEU A 291 -1.82 12.00 13.25
CA LEU A 291 -2.40 12.83 12.19
C LEU A 291 -3.94 12.90 12.23
N GLY A 292 -4.58 11.98 12.94
CA GLY A 292 -6.02 11.80 12.92
C GLY A 292 -6.54 11.18 11.61
N PRO A 293 -7.80 10.71 11.61
CA PRO A 293 -8.37 9.95 10.49
C PRO A 293 -8.52 10.74 9.19
N ASN A 294 -8.66 12.07 9.26
CA ASN A 294 -8.90 12.90 8.06
C ASN A 294 -7.64 13.10 7.20
N ARG A 295 -6.45 12.96 7.81
CA ARG A 295 -5.13 13.15 7.18
C ARG A 295 -4.45 11.82 6.86
N VAL A 296 -5.12 10.69 7.06
CA VAL A 296 -4.56 9.37 6.79
C VAL A 296 -5.45 8.62 5.80
N SER A 297 -4.80 7.92 4.88
CA SER A 297 -5.45 7.00 3.95
C SER A 297 -4.63 5.72 3.86
N PHE A 298 -5.32 4.58 3.79
CA PHE A 298 -4.73 3.25 3.80
C PHE A 298 -5.22 2.45 2.59
N THR A 299 -4.31 1.99 1.75
CA THR A 299 -4.58 1.04 0.67
C THR A 299 -4.08 -0.34 1.07
N LEU A 300 -4.95 -1.36 1.02
CA LEU A 300 -4.51 -2.74 1.10
C LEU A 300 -3.90 -3.17 -0.25
N GLU A 301 -2.57 -3.22 -0.32
CA GLU A 301 -1.82 -3.57 -1.52
C GLU A 301 -1.35 -5.03 -1.47
N ILE A 302 -2.31 -5.96 -1.41
CA ILE A 302 -2.03 -7.39 -1.27
C ILE A 302 -2.09 -8.05 -2.64
N HIS A 303 -1.04 -8.78 -3.01
CA HIS A 303 -1.00 -9.52 -4.27
C HIS A 303 -1.93 -10.74 -4.28
N PRO A 304 -2.41 -11.17 -5.47
CA PRO A 304 -3.14 -12.42 -5.59
C PRO A 304 -2.29 -13.59 -5.09
N THR A 305 -2.91 -14.48 -4.30
CA THR A 305 -2.29 -15.73 -3.87
C THR A 305 -2.98 -16.92 -4.55
N GLU A 306 -2.33 -18.08 -4.55
CA GLU A 306 -2.95 -19.28 -5.09
C GLU A 306 -4.21 -19.68 -4.31
N GLY A 307 -5.28 -19.98 -5.05
CA GLY A 307 -6.54 -20.47 -4.51
C GLY A 307 -7.71 -20.18 -5.44
N ARG A 308 -8.89 -20.70 -5.08
CA ARG A 308 -10.14 -20.53 -5.84
C ARG A 308 -11.31 -20.41 -4.88
N LEU A 309 -12.26 -19.56 -5.23
CA LEU A 309 -13.51 -19.39 -4.48
C LEU A 309 -14.67 -19.33 -5.47
N SER A 310 -15.70 -20.14 -5.23
CA SER A 310 -16.92 -20.14 -6.04
C SER A 310 -17.50 -18.73 -6.18
N LEU A 311 -17.96 -18.38 -7.39
CA LEU A 311 -18.49 -17.05 -7.72
C LEU A 311 -19.80 -16.72 -6.98
N ALA A 312 -20.56 -17.73 -6.56
CA ALA A 312 -21.83 -17.59 -5.86
C ALA A 312 -22.74 -16.55 -6.52
N ASN A 313 -23.09 -15.46 -5.81
CA ASN A 313 -23.96 -14.40 -6.31
C ASN A 313 -23.39 -13.61 -7.51
N ALA A 314 -22.12 -13.79 -7.86
CA ALA A 314 -21.46 -13.10 -8.97
C ALA A 314 -21.35 -13.98 -10.24
N ASP A 315 -21.86 -15.22 -10.22
CA ASP A 315 -21.70 -16.17 -11.33
C ASP A 315 -22.26 -15.65 -12.66
N TYR A 316 -23.32 -14.84 -12.59
CA TYR A 316 -24.00 -14.23 -13.74
C TYR A 316 -23.09 -13.31 -14.56
N LEU A 317 -22.05 -12.72 -13.95
CA LEU A 317 -21.09 -11.86 -14.64
C LEU A 317 -20.26 -12.62 -15.69
N PHE A 318 -20.21 -13.95 -15.59
CA PHE A 318 -19.34 -14.81 -16.37
C PHE A 318 -20.10 -15.86 -17.19
N ASN A 319 -21.39 -15.64 -17.47
CA ASN A 319 -22.21 -16.57 -18.26
C ASN A 319 -21.69 -16.80 -19.69
N HIS A 320 -20.91 -15.85 -20.22
CA HIS A 320 -20.25 -15.96 -21.52
C HIS A 320 -18.92 -16.74 -21.48
N TRP A 321 -18.40 -17.07 -20.30
CA TRP A 321 -17.16 -17.82 -20.15
C TRP A 321 -17.44 -19.33 -20.09
N ARG A 322 -16.62 -20.11 -20.82
CA ARG A 322 -16.66 -21.58 -20.75
C ARG A 322 -15.90 -22.12 -19.54
N ASP A 323 -14.76 -21.51 -19.22
CA ASP A 323 -13.94 -21.81 -18.04
C ASP A 323 -13.93 -20.60 -17.11
N LYS A 324 -14.44 -20.78 -15.89
CA LYS A 324 -14.54 -19.72 -14.88
C LYS A 324 -13.37 -19.74 -13.88
N THR A 325 -12.35 -20.58 -14.09
CA THR A 325 -11.19 -20.73 -13.20
C THR A 325 -10.56 -19.40 -12.80
N ASN A 326 -10.32 -18.50 -13.77
CA ASN A 326 -9.71 -17.20 -13.48
C ASN A 326 -10.64 -16.26 -12.71
N ALA A 327 -11.95 -16.35 -12.93
CA ALA A 327 -12.92 -15.61 -12.15
C ALA A 327 -12.96 -16.12 -10.69
N GLU A 328 -12.86 -17.44 -10.47
CA GLU A 328 -12.79 -18.03 -9.13
C GLU A 328 -11.48 -17.66 -8.40
N ARG A 329 -10.35 -17.59 -9.12
CA ARG A 329 -9.06 -17.09 -8.59
C ARG A 329 -9.17 -15.62 -8.18
N MET A 330 -9.78 -14.80 -9.02
CA MET A 330 -10.02 -13.39 -8.72
C MET A 330 -10.93 -13.24 -7.50
N ASN A 331 -12.01 -14.01 -7.44
CA ASN A 331 -12.95 -13.97 -6.32
C ASN A 331 -12.28 -14.42 -5.01
N TYR A 332 -11.38 -15.41 -5.07
CA TYR A 332 -10.58 -15.81 -3.92
C TYR A 332 -9.67 -14.67 -3.44
N TRP A 333 -8.91 -14.04 -4.34
CA TRP A 333 -8.06 -12.91 -3.97
C TRP A 333 -8.86 -11.72 -3.40
N LEU A 334 -9.99 -11.36 -4.00
CA LEU A 334 -10.88 -10.32 -3.48
C LEU A 334 -11.42 -10.67 -2.07
N SER A 335 -11.61 -11.95 -1.77
CA SER A 335 -11.99 -12.40 -0.42
C SER A 335 -10.87 -12.18 0.60
N ILE A 336 -9.60 -12.31 0.21
CA ILE A 336 -8.44 -12.01 1.07
C ILE A 336 -8.38 -10.51 1.36
N LEU A 337 -8.57 -9.66 0.34
CA LEU A 337 -8.66 -8.22 0.53
C LEU A 337 -9.81 -7.85 1.48
N ALA A 338 -10.98 -8.49 1.33
CA ALA A 338 -12.12 -8.27 2.22
C ALA A 338 -11.86 -8.72 3.67
N GLN A 339 -11.11 -9.81 3.89
CA GLN A 339 -10.71 -10.25 5.23
C GLN A 339 -9.75 -9.26 5.89
N ASN A 340 -8.73 -8.80 5.17
CA ASN A 340 -7.79 -7.79 5.66
C ASN A 340 -8.48 -6.45 5.90
N HIS A 341 -9.48 -6.09 5.08
CA HIS A 341 -10.30 -4.90 5.31
C HIS A 341 -11.11 -4.96 6.60
N LYS A 342 -11.71 -6.11 6.91
CA LYS A 342 -12.40 -6.32 8.21
C LYS A 342 -11.44 -6.11 9.38
N LEU A 343 -10.25 -6.72 9.31
CA LEU A 343 -9.20 -6.53 10.30
C LEU A 343 -8.83 -5.03 10.45
N LEU A 344 -8.60 -4.35 9.33
CA LEU A 344 -8.24 -2.93 9.31
C LEU A 344 -9.32 -2.03 9.91
N ILE A 345 -10.61 -2.29 9.61
CA ILE A 345 -11.73 -1.58 10.22
C ILE A 345 -11.73 -1.75 11.74
N GLU A 346 -11.56 -2.98 12.22
CA GLU A 346 -11.54 -3.26 13.66
C GLU A 346 -10.38 -2.55 14.36
N VAL A 347 -9.21 -2.54 13.74
CA VAL A 347 -8.04 -1.80 14.22
C VAL A 347 -8.32 -0.30 14.26
N CYS A 348 -8.85 0.29 13.18
CA CYS A 348 -9.17 1.72 13.15
C CYS A 348 -10.20 2.10 14.24
N LYS A 349 -11.22 1.26 14.46
CA LYS A 349 -12.21 1.46 15.53
C LYS A 349 -11.57 1.45 16.92
N LYS A 350 -10.66 0.51 17.17
CA LYS A 350 -9.93 0.43 18.45
C LYS A 350 -9.01 1.63 18.64
N ALA A 351 -8.30 2.05 17.59
CA ALA A 351 -7.40 3.20 17.62
C ALA A 351 -8.16 4.52 17.91
N ASP A 352 -9.29 4.78 17.25
CA ASP A 352 -10.11 5.97 17.49
C ASP A 352 -10.62 6.01 18.95
N GLN A 353 -11.11 4.89 19.48
CA GLN A 353 -11.53 4.78 20.89
C GLN A 353 -10.40 5.11 21.87
N GLN A 354 -9.15 4.74 21.56
CA GLN A 354 -8.00 5.06 22.40
C GLN A 354 -7.62 6.55 22.32
N VAL A 355 -7.74 7.16 21.15
CA VAL A 355 -7.47 8.60 20.95
C VAL A 355 -8.53 9.44 21.67
N GLN A 356 -9.81 9.09 21.56
CA GLN A 356 -10.90 9.84 22.22
C GLN A 356 -10.84 9.75 23.75
N ARG A 357 -10.38 8.64 24.34
CA ARG A 357 -10.24 8.50 25.80
C ARG A 357 -9.13 9.33 26.43
N LYS A 358 -8.21 9.86 25.62
CA LYS A 358 -7.05 10.66 26.08
C LYS A 358 -7.27 12.18 25.93
N LYS A 359 -8.38 12.60 25.33
CA LYS A 359 -8.86 13.98 25.30
C LYS A 359 -9.88 14.17 26.41
#